data_AF-A0A0Q6F260-F1
#
_entry.id   AF-A0A0Q6F260-F1
#
_cell.length_a   1.000
_cell.length_b   1.000
_cell.length_c   1.000
_cell.angle_alpha   90.00
_cell.angle_beta   90.00
_cell.angle_gamma   90.00
#
_symmetry.space_group_name_H-M   'P 1'
#
loop_
_entity.id
_entity.type
_entity.pdbx_description
1 polymer ?
#
loop_
_entity_poly.entity_id
_entity_poly.type
_entity_poly.pdbx_seq_one_letter_code
_entity_poly.pdbx_strand_id
1 'polypeptide(L)'
;MRIEERNGAAHHAGGALEAVEFELALDLHDPQEQGFEDCVRQAASVIGGEILFDMPADGSIEDASRIAAIRIPGGARERIVFAVLDAEGVTIRVPERQEVGERFYGFARAFVGVLTRIRDDLSFARSPAEGSA
;
A
#
# COMPACT_ATOMS: atom_id res chain seq x y z
N MET A 1 -14.79 -18.35 -33.55
CA MET A 1 -13.63 -18.35 -32.63
C MET A 1 -12.79 -17.14 -33.03
N ARG A 2 -12.85 -16.01 -32.32
CA ARG A 2 -12.08 -15.75 -31.10
C ARG A 2 -12.72 -14.57 -30.36
N ILE A 3 -13.04 -14.78 -29.09
CA ILE A 3 -13.41 -13.75 -28.12
C ILE A 3 -12.09 -13.30 -27.45
N GLU A 4 -12.10 -12.13 -26.80
CA GLU A 4 -11.23 -11.73 -25.66
C GLU A 4 -10.10 -10.72 -25.96
N GLU A 5 -10.39 -9.48 -26.39
CA GLU A 5 -9.47 -8.34 -26.22
C GLU A 5 -10.23 -7.04 -25.88
N ARG A 6 -10.82 -6.97 -24.67
CA ARG A 6 -11.35 -5.69 -24.14
C ARG A 6 -11.45 -5.67 -22.60
N ASN A 7 -10.37 -6.01 -21.88
CA ASN A 7 -10.38 -5.96 -20.40
C ASN A 7 -9.13 -5.32 -19.74
N GLY A 8 -8.23 -4.69 -20.50
CA GLY A 8 -6.99 -4.07 -19.95
C GLY A 8 -7.14 -2.64 -19.43
N ALA A 9 -8.01 -1.82 -20.04
CA ALA A 9 -8.10 -0.38 -19.74
C ALA A 9 -8.88 -0.06 -18.46
N ALA A 10 -9.92 -0.83 -18.14
CA ALA A 10 -10.76 -0.60 -16.96
C ALA A 10 -10.01 -0.87 -15.64
N HIS A 11 -9.08 -1.82 -15.64
CA HIS A 11 -8.28 -2.16 -14.46
C HIS A 11 -7.16 -1.14 -14.17
N HIS A 12 -6.71 -0.39 -15.20
CA HIS A 12 -5.75 0.70 -15.04
C HIS A 12 -6.42 1.97 -14.50
N ALA A 13 -7.66 2.24 -14.92
CA ALA A 13 -8.44 3.40 -14.46
C ALA A 13 -8.93 3.26 -13.02
N GLY A 14 -9.34 2.04 -12.60
CA GLY A 14 -9.69 1.76 -11.19
C GLY A 14 -8.52 2.11 -10.27
N GLY A 15 -7.37 1.45 -10.49
CA GLY A 15 -6.14 1.67 -9.72
C GLY A 15 -5.53 3.07 -9.77
N ALA A 16 -5.98 3.94 -10.67
CA ALA A 16 -5.60 5.34 -10.73
C ALA A 16 -6.50 6.20 -9.82
N LEU A 17 -7.79 5.87 -9.70
CA LEU A 17 -8.72 6.60 -8.83
C LEU A 17 -8.36 6.42 -7.36
N GLU A 18 -8.11 5.19 -6.89
CA GLU A 18 -7.80 4.98 -5.47
C GLU A 18 -6.46 5.62 -5.06
N ALA A 19 -5.49 5.69 -5.99
CA ALA A 19 -4.23 6.39 -5.74
C ALA A 19 -4.44 7.90 -5.62
N VAL A 20 -5.29 8.48 -6.47
CA VAL A 20 -5.67 9.89 -6.39
C VAL A 20 -6.45 10.19 -5.10
N GLU A 21 -7.43 9.35 -4.73
CA GLU A 21 -8.16 9.50 -3.47
C GLU A 21 -7.24 9.42 -2.24
N PHE A 22 -6.23 8.54 -2.30
CA PHE A 22 -5.22 8.45 -1.26
C PHE A 22 -4.35 9.72 -1.18
N GLU A 23 -3.91 10.27 -2.32
CA GLU A 23 -3.15 11.52 -2.38
C GLU A 23 -3.97 12.70 -1.83
N LEU A 24 -5.23 12.83 -2.23
CA LEU A 24 -6.17 13.81 -1.69
C LEU A 24 -6.39 13.66 -0.18
N ALA A 25 -6.43 12.42 0.32
CA ALA A 25 -6.55 12.18 1.75
C ALA A 25 -5.27 12.59 2.50
N LEU A 26 -4.09 12.34 1.93
CA LEU A 26 -2.81 12.77 2.49
C LEU A 26 -2.70 14.29 2.62
N ASP A 27 -3.19 15.05 1.64
CA ASP A 27 -3.19 16.52 1.65
C ASP A 27 -3.98 17.14 2.83
N LEU A 28 -4.86 16.37 3.48
CA LEU A 28 -5.62 16.81 4.65
C LEU A 28 -4.83 16.66 5.96
N HIS A 29 -3.63 16.07 5.91
CA HIS A 29 -2.80 15.80 7.07
C HIS A 29 -1.49 16.58 7.01
N ASP A 30 -0.97 16.95 8.19
CA ASP A 30 0.33 17.59 8.35
C ASP A 30 1.29 16.60 9.02
N PRO A 31 2.32 16.08 8.31
CA PRO A 31 3.29 15.14 8.88
C PRO A 31 4.15 15.74 10.00
N GLN A 32 4.31 17.06 10.09
CA GLN A 32 5.06 17.70 11.17
C GLN A 32 4.28 17.71 12.48
N GLU A 33 2.94 17.78 12.41
CA GLU A 33 2.08 17.76 13.60
C GLU A 33 1.69 16.35 14.02
N GLN A 34 1.39 15.48 13.05
CA GLN A 34 0.80 14.15 13.29
C GLN A 34 1.80 13.01 13.18
N GLY A 35 2.93 13.22 12.50
CA GLY A 35 3.88 12.16 12.17
C GLY A 35 3.48 11.40 10.90
N PHE A 36 4.50 11.06 10.10
CA PHE A 36 4.31 10.46 8.78
C PHE A 36 3.50 9.15 8.78
N GLU A 37 3.81 8.22 9.69
CA GLU A 37 3.11 6.93 9.74
C GLU A 37 1.61 7.10 10.00
N ASP A 38 1.24 8.01 10.91
CA ASP A 38 -0.15 8.26 11.28
C ASP A 38 -0.91 8.98 10.15
N CYS A 39 -0.27 9.91 9.44
CA CYS A 39 -0.86 10.51 8.22
C CYS A 39 -1.16 9.43 7.18
N VAL A 40 -0.18 8.57 6.89
CA VAL A 40 -0.33 7.48 5.91
C VAL A 40 -1.40 6.48 6.33
N ARG A 41 -1.44 6.10 7.61
CA ARG A 41 -2.42 5.16 8.15
C ARG A 41 -3.84 5.71 8.06
N GLN A 42 -4.03 6.98 8.41
CA GLN A 42 -5.33 7.66 8.31
C GLN A 42 -5.77 7.78 6.85
N ALA A 43 -4.92 8.27 5.96
CA ALA A 43 -5.22 8.36 4.53
C ALA A 43 -5.53 6.98 3.90
N ALA A 44 -4.77 5.94 4.27
CA ALA A 44 -5.02 4.58 3.78
C ALA A 44 -6.38 4.05 4.23
N SER A 45 -6.82 4.39 5.45
CA SER A 45 -8.12 3.96 5.97
C SER A 45 -9.30 4.51 5.16
N VAL A 46 -9.16 5.71 4.57
CA VAL A 46 -10.20 6.35 3.73
C VAL A 46 -10.53 5.50 2.50
N ILE A 47 -9.52 4.87 1.92
CA ILE A 47 -9.65 4.03 0.72
C ILE A 47 -9.70 2.52 1.05
N GLY A 48 -9.87 2.16 2.34
CA GLY A 48 -9.87 0.76 2.79
C GLY A 48 -8.53 0.05 2.64
N GLY A 49 -7.44 0.79 2.48
CA GLY A 49 -6.08 0.29 2.41
C GLY A 49 -5.47 0.03 3.79
N GLU A 50 -4.37 -0.70 3.80
CA GLU A 50 -3.60 -1.01 5.01
C GLU A 50 -2.11 -0.69 4.80
N ILE A 51 -1.50 -0.03 5.78
CA ILE A 51 -0.05 0.14 5.79
C ILE A 51 0.62 -1.23 6.00
N LEU A 52 1.61 -1.51 5.17
CA LEU A 52 2.43 -2.71 5.25
C LEU A 52 3.67 -2.45 6.09
N PHE A 53 4.39 -1.38 5.76
CA PHE A 53 5.57 -0.95 6.50
C PHE A 53 5.80 0.54 6.32
N ASP A 54 6.56 1.09 7.26
CA ASP A 54 7.22 2.39 7.22
C ASP A 54 8.72 2.13 7.46
N MET A 55 9.59 2.87 6.77
CA MET A 55 11.02 2.87 7.06
C MET A 55 11.70 4.19 6.63
N PRO A 56 12.87 4.51 7.21
CA PRO A 56 13.75 5.54 6.66
C PRO A 56 14.12 5.22 5.20
N ALA A 57 14.21 6.26 4.36
CA ALA A 57 14.75 6.11 3.03
C ALA A 57 16.24 5.75 3.09
N ASP A 58 16.70 4.86 2.22
CA ASP A 58 18.10 4.43 2.13
C ASP A 58 18.93 5.22 1.11
N GLY A 59 18.36 6.33 0.61
CA GLY A 59 18.93 7.16 -0.47
C GLY A 59 18.61 6.67 -1.89
N SER A 60 17.77 5.63 -2.05
CA SER A 60 17.35 5.15 -3.37
C SER A 60 16.32 6.03 -4.08
N ILE A 61 15.60 6.87 -3.35
CA ILE A 61 14.65 7.85 -3.89
C ILE A 61 15.23 9.23 -3.59
N GLU A 62 15.32 10.08 -4.62
CA GLU A 62 15.75 11.46 -4.43
C GLU A 62 14.74 12.22 -3.56
N ASP A 63 15.28 13.06 -2.69
CA ASP A 63 14.50 13.91 -1.80
C ASP A 63 13.47 13.14 -0.95
N ALA A 64 13.94 12.04 -0.35
CA ALA A 64 13.11 11.19 0.51
C ALA A 64 13.77 10.98 1.86
N SER A 65 13.02 11.22 2.95
CA SER A 65 13.44 10.87 4.31
C SER A 65 12.82 9.56 4.81
N ARG A 66 11.58 9.27 4.40
CA ARG A 66 10.84 8.06 4.77
C ARG A 66 10.01 7.54 3.61
N ILE A 67 9.78 6.23 3.63
CA ILE A 67 8.91 5.55 2.68
C ILE A 67 7.97 4.62 3.44
N ALA A 68 6.69 4.63 3.04
CA ALA A 68 5.69 3.68 3.49
C ALA A 68 5.10 2.94 2.29
N ALA A 69 4.82 1.66 2.46
CA ALA A 69 4.09 0.86 1.48
C ALA A 69 2.68 0.59 1.99
N ILE A 70 1.70 0.74 1.11
CA ILE A 70 0.28 0.60 1.41
C ILE A 70 -0.29 -0.47 0.48
N ARG A 71 -1.01 -1.43 1.06
CA ARG A 71 -1.82 -2.41 0.33
C ARG A 71 -3.22 -1.86 0.16
N ILE A 72 -3.65 -1.73 -1.08
CA ILE A 72 -5.02 -1.36 -1.42
C ILE A 72 -5.73 -2.63 -1.93
N PRO A 73 -6.85 -3.03 -1.30
CA PRO A 73 -7.65 -4.14 -1.81
C PRO A 73 -8.25 -3.75 -3.16
N GLY A 74 -7.98 -4.53 -4.21
CA GLY A 74 -8.45 -4.24 -5.57
C GLY A 74 -8.85 -5.50 -6.31
N GLY A 75 -10.15 -5.77 -6.45
CA GLY A 75 -10.72 -6.85 -7.27
C GLY A 75 -9.87 -8.13 -7.35
N ALA A 76 -9.38 -8.48 -8.55
CA ALA A 76 -8.66 -9.73 -8.80
C ALA A 76 -7.19 -9.75 -8.33
N ARG A 77 -6.58 -8.60 -7.98
CA ARG A 77 -5.18 -8.52 -7.52
C ARG A 77 -4.98 -7.33 -6.57
N GLU A 78 -4.47 -7.62 -5.39
CA GLU A 78 -4.01 -6.60 -4.44
C GLU A 78 -3.00 -5.65 -5.10
N ARG A 79 -3.18 -4.35 -4.87
CA ARG A 79 -2.29 -3.30 -5.38
C ARG A 79 -1.43 -2.78 -4.24
N ILE A 80 -0.17 -2.47 -4.54
CA ILE A 80 0.75 -1.81 -3.62
C ILE A 80 1.02 -0.41 -4.16
N VAL A 81 0.84 0.58 -3.29
CA VAL A 81 1.16 2.00 -3.51
C VAL A 81 2.20 2.42 -2.46
N PHE A 82 2.99 3.43 -2.77
CA PHE A 82 3.97 3.99 -1.84
C PHE A 82 3.61 5.42 -1.51
N ALA A 83 3.88 5.81 -0.26
CA ALA A 83 3.92 7.20 0.18
C ALA A 83 5.37 7.52 0.55
N VAL A 84 5.84 8.69 0.13
CA VAL A 84 7.20 9.17 0.41
C VAL A 84 7.11 10.52 1.09
N LEU A 85 7.81 10.65 2.21
CA LEU A 85 8.02 11.92 2.88
C LEU A 85 9.27 12.58 2.32
N ASP A 86 9.18 13.87 1.99
CA ASP A 86 10.34 14.66 1.52
C ASP A 86 11.47 14.72 2.56
N ALA A 87 12.65 15.19 2.16
CA ALA A 87 13.81 15.23 3.04
C ALA A 87 13.62 16.17 4.25
N GLU A 88 12.80 17.21 4.06
CA GLU A 88 12.43 18.23 5.05
C GLU A 88 11.38 17.75 6.05
N GLY A 89 10.68 16.65 5.75
CA GLY A 89 9.61 16.11 6.57
C GLY A 89 8.26 16.81 6.42
N VAL A 90 8.07 17.65 5.39
CA VAL A 90 6.94 18.58 5.27
C VAL A 90 5.86 18.01 4.35
N THR A 91 6.26 17.40 3.23
CA THR A 91 5.34 16.99 2.18
C THR A 91 5.34 15.48 2.04
N ILE A 92 4.14 14.90 1.94
CA ILE A 92 3.97 13.50 1.55
C ILE A 92 3.52 13.46 0.10
N ARG A 93 4.17 12.64 -0.72
CA ARG A 93 3.82 12.42 -2.12
C ARG A 93 3.63 10.94 -2.44
N VAL A 94 2.85 10.67 -3.48
CA VAL A 94 2.64 9.31 -4.00
C VAL A 94 3.45 9.15 -5.29
N PRO A 95 4.69 8.64 -5.24
CA PRO A 95 5.51 8.48 -6.44
C PRO A 95 4.91 7.47 -7.42
N GLU A 96 5.20 7.68 -8.71
CA GLU A 96 4.90 6.68 -9.72
C GLU A 96 5.74 5.41 -9.51
N ARG A 97 5.24 4.28 -10.01
CA ARG A 97 5.89 2.98 -9.82
C ARG A 97 7.32 2.95 -10.37
N GLN A 98 7.59 3.64 -11.46
CA GLN A 98 8.94 3.69 -12.06
C GLN A 98 9.95 4.42 -11.16
N GLU A 99 9.48 5.36 -10.33
CA GLU A 99 10.33 6.20 -9.49
C GLU A 99 10.79 5.46 -8.22
N VAL A 100 9.92 4.65 -7.62
CA VAL A 100 10.24 3.84 -6.44
C VAL A 100 11.21 2.69 -6.76
N GLY A 101 11.33 2.33 -8.04
CA GLY A 101 12.20 1.26 -8.52
C GLY A 101 11.71 -0.16 -8.15
N GLU A 102 12.18 -1.15 -8.90
CA GLU A 102 11.73 -2.55 -8.73
C GLU A 102 12.13 -3.18 -7.38
N ARG A 103 13.15 -2.63 -6.70
CA ARG A 103 13.69 -3.18 -5.44
C ARG A 103 12.70 -3.07 -4.28
N PHE A 104 12.11 -1.90 -4.06
CA PHE A 104 11.12 -1.68 -3.01
C PHE A 104 9.82 -2.41 -3.31
N TYR A 105 9.45 -2.49 -4.59
CA TYR A 105 8.29 -3.28 -5.00
C TYR A 105 8.49 -4.78 -4.72
N GLY A 106 9.67 -5.32 -4.98
CA GLY A 106 10.03 -6.70 -4.64
C GLY A 106 9.97 -6.96 -3.13
N PHE A 107 10.49 -6.04 -2.32
CA PHE A 107 10.41 -6.12 -0.86
C PHE A 107 8.96 -6.08 -0.37
N ALA A 108 8.15 -5.15 -0.85
CA ALA A 108 6.76 -5.01 -0.46
C ALA A 108 5.92 -6.25 -0.83
N ARG A 109 6.13 -6.81 -2.03
CA ARG A 109 5.46 -8.06 -2.42
C ARG A 109 5.88 -9.25 -1.57
N ALA A 110 7.17 -9.38 -1.27
CA ALA A 110 7.66 -10.43 -0.38
C ALA A 110 7.06 -10.29 1.02
N PHE A 111 6.99 -9.06 1.54
CA PHE A 111 6.42 -8.75 2.84
C PHE A 111 4.93 -9.07 2.92
N VAL A 112 4.14 -8.70 1.89
CA VAL A 112 2.72 -9.13 1.77
C VAL A 112 2.61 -10.65 1.75
N GLY A 113 3.49 -11.34 1.02
CA GLY A 113 3.51 -12.80 1.00
C GLY A 113 3.75 -13.41 2.39
N VAL A 114 4.67 -12.84 3.16
CA VAL A 114 4.96 -13.26 4.54
C VAL A 114 3.78 -12.98 5.48
N LEU A 115 3.24 -11.76 5.47
CA LEU A 115 2.08 -11.39 6.30
C LEU A 115 0.85 -12.24 5.96
N THR A 116 0.61 -12.51 4.67
CA THR A 116 -0.48 -13.38 4.24
C THR A 116 -0.27 -14.79 4.79
N ARG A 117 0.95 -15.36 4.68
CA ARG A 117 1.26 -16.69 5.22
C ARG A 117 1.04 -16.76 6.74
N ILE A 118 1.49 -15.75 7.48
CA ILE A 118 1.32 -15.68 8.94
C ILE A 118 -0.15 -15.54 9.32
N ARG A 119 -0.89 -14.64 8.66
CA ARG A 119 -2.33 -14.46 8.87
C ARG A 119 -3.10 -15.74 8.57
N ASP A 120 -2.77 -16.41 7.46
CA ASP A 120 -3.42 -17.65 7.06
C ASP A 120 -3.12 -18.76 8.09
N ASP A 121 -1.87 -18.94 8.50
CA ASP A 121 -1.49 -19.92 9.53
C ASP A 121 -2.14 -19.61 10.90
N LEU A 122 -2.28 -18.34 11.29
CA LEU A 122 -2.98 -17.94 12.51
C LEU A 122 -4.51 -18.08 12.39
N SER A 123 -5.08 -17.93 11.19
CA SER A 123 -6.52 -18.14 10.94
C SER A 123 -6.90 -19.63 11.00
N PHE A 124 -5.99 -20.53 10.60
CA PHE A 124 -6.17 -21.98 10.75
C PHE A 124 -6.21 -22.42 12.21
N ALA A 125 -5.57 -21.68 13.13
CA ALA A 125 -5.65 -21.95 14.56
C ALA A 125 -7.02 -21.59 15.18
N ARG A 126 -7.94 -20.97 14.41
CA ARG A 126 -9.26 -20.54 14.87
C ARG A 126 -10.39 -21.09 13.96
N SER A 127 -10.53 -22.41 13.91
CA SER A 127 -11.79 -23.08 13.54
C SER A 127 -12.04 -24.28 14.48
N PRO A 128 -13.30 -24.64 14.75
CA PRO A 128 -13.83 -24.82 16.10
C PRO A 128 -13.50 -26.17 16.71
N ALA A 129 -13.47 -26.18 18.05
CA ALA A 129 -13.64 -27.41 18.82
C ALA A 129 -15.04 -27.97 18.56
N GLU A 130 -15.15 -28.81 17.53
CA GLU A 130 -16.24 -29.76 17.36
C GLU A 130 -15.90 -31.00 18.17
N GLY A 131 -16.65 -31.22 19.24
CA GLY A 131 -16.46 -32.31 20.19
C GLY A 131 -17.66 -32.43 21.11
N SER A 132 -18.83 -32.66 20.51
CA SER A 132 -20.02 -33.15 21.20
C SER A 132 -19.75 -34.58 21.68
N ALA A 133 -19.84 -34.81 22.99
CA ALA A 133 -20.22 -36.07 23.63
C ALA A 133 -20.47 -35.84 25.13
#